data_AF-A0A0B7MUB2-F1
#
_entry.id   AF-A0A0B7MUB2-F1
#
_cell.length_a   1.000
_cell.length_b   1.000
_cell.length_c   1.000
_cell.angle_alpha   90.00
_cell.angle_beta   90.00
_cell.angle_gamma   90.00
#
_symmetry.space_group_name_H-M   'P 1'
#
loop_
_entity.id
_entity.type
_entity.pdbx_description
1 polymer ?
#
loop_
_entity_poly.entity_id
_entity_poly.type
_entity_poly.pdbx_seq_one_letter_code
_entity_poly.pdbx_strand_id
1 'polypeptide(L)'
;MIRTLNENYSLAWLQMSTISLFTLIGSLLTVLHFISTHVNASRSRIETVCESINTKSEQIFNAPQILLQASVNSVFTAKDNIHRSLSTAIDVFENILVWLISMYKSTFRCLLSLAVHSVLSIVMLITKPLQKVAEGVTSILHLDDGSGQAMDWTQSLNKTQMQIDEWFKNDDAIVRQWIDKPFSKLQGQLNSTFDSWHPPALNLAHTNSSQPCQPDPLMTAIDVVEHGLKFFVYIVIGVLVGLILVCTIVNVVAIRVRHRQIARARSIYLAFDEKPHDKREEMDRYVWTLSSTMLSWQKRKNKVHQLLHFMSHPMVVYCLVVGTAGLIMTYGLAWLVETKSHALFDEFANKTEEWAKNATAQWTGAVTHQFENINTWIGQAESDLNEHAFGVIRSSAIAVNDTLGIVVKEIHNLIQSALGGTPLEQPAQEVIQCLLLNKIESIEQGLTWIAGHSNVHLSRVDVPQFDSIIMGPAMQASIHEHINLNDSSFVLA
;
A
#
# COMPACT_ATOMS: atom_id res chain seq x y z
N MET A 1 -71.79 21.35 -43.31
CA MET A 1 -70.94 20.55 -44.22
C MET A 1 -71.06 19.08 -43.80
N ILE A 2 -71.86 18.29 -44.52
CA ILE A 2 -72.09 16.87 -44.17
C ILE A 2 -70.94 16.07 -44.78
N ARG A 3 -69.99 15.62 -43.95
CA ARG A 3 -68.90 14.74 -44.38
C ARG A 3 -69.46 13.43 -44.94
N THR A 4 -68.83 12.90 -45.98
CA THR A 4 -69.23 11.63 -46.57
C THR A 4 -68.96 10.47 -45.60
N LEU A 5 -69.68 9.35 -45.75
CA LEU A 5 -69.55 8.21 -44.83
C LEU A 5 -68.11 7.64 -44.82
N ASN A 6 -67.45 7.63 -45.98
CA ASN A 6 -66.07 7.20 -46.13
C ASN A 6 -65.08 8.10 -45.38
N GLU A 7 -65.30 9.42 -45.38
CA GLU A 7 -64.49 10.37 -44.59
C GLU A 7 -64.66 10.16 -43.08
N ASN A 8 -65.86 9.78 -42.62
CA ASN A 8 -66.09 9.53 -41.20
C ASN A 8 -65.46 8.22 -40.72
N TYR A 9 -65.37 7.20 -41.59
CA TYR A 9 -64.63 5.97 -41.27
C TYR A 9 -63.12 6.19 -41.30
N SER A 10 -62.60 6.94 -42.27
CA SER A 10 -61.16 7.22 -42.35
C SER A 10 -60.67 8.09 -41.18
N LEU A 11 -61.54 8.91 -40.57
CA LEU A 11 -61.26 9.73 -39.39
C LEU A 11 -61.71 9.07 -38.07
N ALA A 12 -62.20 7.83 -38.08
CA ALA A 12 -62.69 7.17 -36.87
C ALA A 12 -61.59 6.95 -35.81
N TRP A 13 -60.32 6.91 -36.24
CA TRP A 13 -59.15 6.84 -35.37
C TRP A 13 -58.68 8.20 -34.84
N LEU A 14 -59.15 9.31 -35.41
CA LEU A 14 -58.75 10.68 -35.08
C LEU A 14 -59.74 11.33 -34.10
N GLN A 15 -60.19 10.58 -33.10
CA GLN A 15 -61.10 11.07 -32.08
C GLN A 15 -60.31 11.71 -30.92
N MET A 16 -60.88 12.69 -30.23
CA MET A 16 -60.22 13.36 -29.10
C MET A 16 -59.70 12.38 -28.02
N SER A 17 -60.41 11.26 -27.79
CA SER A 17 -60.00 10.21 -26.87
C SER A 17 -58.78 9.41 -27.33
N THR A 18 -58.68 9.09 -28.62
CA THR A 18 -57.53 8.34 -29.17
C THR A 18 -56.28 9.22 -29.23
N ILE A 19 -56.42 10.51 -29.59
CA ILE A 19 -55.31 11.47 -29.58
C ILE A 19 -54.70 11.58 -28.17
N SER A 20 -55.54 11.67 -27.12
CA SER A 20 -55.04 11.70 -25.75
C SER A 20 -54.35 10.41 -25.32
N LEU A 21 -54.79 9.24 -25.77
CA LEU A 21 -54.10 7.98 -25.48
C LEU A 21 -52.74 7.93 -26.19
N PHE A 22 -52.62 8.47 -27.40
CA PHE A 22 -51.33 8.61 -28.08
C PHE A 22 -50.37 9.55 -27.35
N THR A 23 -50.84 10.66 -26.77
CA THR A 23 -49.97 11.54 -25.98
C THR A 23 -49.46 10.84 -24.71
N LEU A 24 -50.29 10.01 -24.07
CA LEU A 24 -49.86 9.20 -22.92
C LEU A 24 -48.80 8.15 -23.30
N ILE A 25 -48.96 7.48 -24.45
CA ILE A 25 -47.91 6.60 -24.98
C ILE A 25 -46.62 7.38 -25.25
N GLY A 26 -46.72 8.57 -25.84
CA GLY A 26 -45.57 9.47 -26.04
C GLY A 26 -44.83 9.76 -24.73
N SER A 27 -45.57 10.07 -23.66
CA SER A 27 -44.99 10.28 -22.32
C SER A 27 -44.33 9.01 -21.74
N LEU A 28 -44.83 7.82 -22.01
CA LEU A 28 -44.18 6.57 -21.58
C LEU A 28 -42.90 6.28 -22.36
N LEU A 29 -42.87 6.62 -23.65
CA LEU A 29 -41.67 6.49 -24.48
C LEU A 29 -40.58 7.45 -23.98
N THR A 30 -40.93 8.66 -23.54
CA THR A 30 -39.95 9.56 -22.91
C THR A 30 -39.43 8.99 -21.59
N VAL A 31 -40.28 8.34 -20.79
CA VAL A 31 -39.85 7.66 -19.56
C VAL A 31 -38.90 6.48 -19.87
N LEU A 32 -39.17 5.67 -20.89
CA LEU A 32 -38.25 4.60 -21.31
C LEU A 32 -36.89 5.13 -21.73
N HIS A 33 -36.87 6.25 -22.47
CA HIS A 33 -35.63 6.90 -22.87
C HIS A 33 -34.87 7.43 -21.65
N PHE A 34 -35.58 8.08 -20.72
CA PHE A 34 -35.03 8.58 -19.47
C PHE A 34 -34.40 7.46 -18.63
N ILE A 35 -35.11 6.35 -18.42
CA ILE A 35 -34.58 5.17 -17.72
C ILE A 35 -33.27 4.70 -18.37
N SER A 36 -33.25 4.57 -19.69
CA SER A 36 -32.04 4.10 -20.40
C SER A 36 -30.86 5.06 -20.25
N THR A 37 -31.11 6.37 -20.33
CA THR A 37 -30.07 7.40 -20.20
C THR A 37 -29.49 7.43 -18.78
N HIS A 38 -30.35 7.36 -17.76
CA HIS A 38 -29.92 7.36 -16.36
C HIS A 38 -29.21 6.07 -15.97
N VAL A 39 -29.69 4.91 -16.42
CA VAL A 39 -29.00 3.63 -16.22
C VAL A 39 -27.61 3.65 -16.87
N ASN A 40 -27.49 4.17 -18.09
CA ASN A 40 -26.19 4.30 -18.76
C ASN A 40 -25.25 5.27 -18.04
N ALA A 41 -25.77 6.36 -17.49
CA ALA A 41 -24.98 7.25 -16.65
C ALA A 41 -24.46 6.54 -15.39
N SER A 42 -25.28 5.70 -14.75
CA SER A 42 -24.85 4.88 -13.61
C SER A 42 -23.79 3.85 -13.97
N ARG A 43 -23.89 3.21 -15.14
CA ARG A 43 -22.84 2.31 -15.65
C ARG A 43 -21.49 3.04 -15.77
N SER A 44 -21.48 4.21 -16.40
CA SER A 44 -20.25 5.02 -16.54
C SER A 44 -19.70 5.49 -15.18
N ARG A 45 -20.56 5.84 -14.23
CA ARG A 45 -20.13 6.15 -12.85
C ARG A 45 -19.44 4.96 -12.18
N ILE A 46 -19.95 3.74 -12.36
CA ILE A 46 -19.30 2.55 -11.81
C ILE A 46 -17.93 2.32 -12.41
N GLU A 47 -17.81 2.42 -13.74
CA GLU A 47 -16.52 2.26 -14.43
C GLU A 47 -15.49 3.27 -13.93
N THR A 48 -15.86 4.55 -13.86
CA THR A 48 -14.97 5.62 -13.38
C THR A 48 -14.58 5.47 -11.92
N VAL A 49 -15.52 5.08 -11.05
CA VAL A 49 -15.23 4.77 -9.64
C VAL A 49 -14.28 3.58 -9.54
N CYS A 50 -14.50 2.53 -10.34
CA CYS A 50 -13.62 1.38 -10.35
C CYS A 50 -12.22 1.69 -10.87
N GLU A 51 -12.09 2.49 -11.92
CA GLU A 51 -10.81 2.94 -12.43
C GLU A 51 -10.06 3.76 -11.38
N SER A 52 -10.75 4.67 -10.68
CA SER A 52 -10.14 5.47 -9.60
C SER A 52 -9.65 4.59 -8.45
N ILE A 53 -10.46 3.63 -8.02
CA ILE A 53 -10.11 2.68 -6.96
C ILE A 53 -8.91 1.83 -7.40
N ASN A 54 -8.94 1.26 -8.60
CA ASN A 54 -7.85 0.42 -9.12
C ASN A 54 -6.54 1.22 -9.21
N THR A 55 -6.58 2.45 -9.72
CA THR A 55 -5.40 3.31 -9.85
C THR A 55 -4.79 3.66 -8.49
N LYS A 56 -5.62 4.03 -7.50
CA LYS A 56 -5.14 4.36 -6.15
C LYS A 56 -4.62 3.12 -5.41
N SER A 57 -5.34 2.01 -5.52
CA SER A 57 -4.92 0.71 -5.00
C SER A 57 -3.57 0.31 -5.56
N GLU A 58 -3.37 0.45 -6.87
CA GLU A 58 -2.13 0.09 -7.54
C GLU A 58 -0.96 0.95 -7.06
N GLN A 59 -1.14 2.28 -6.96
CA GLN A 59 -0.09 3.16 -6.42
C GLN A 59 0.36 2.75 -5.02
N ILE A 60 -0.59 2.32 -4.19
CA ILE A 60 -0.33 1.91 -2.81
C ILE A 60 0.36 0.54 -2.75
N PHE A 61 -0.15 -0.43 -3.50
CA PHE A 61 0.47 -1.76 -3.63
C PHE A 61 1.88 -1.66 -4.20
N ASN A 62 2.11 -0.72 -5.13
CA ASN A 62 3.40 -0.50 -5.77
C ASN A 62 4.32 0.47 -5.01
N ALA A 63 3.88 1.11 -3.93
CA ALA A 63 4.71 2.04 -3.18
C ALA A 63 5.92 1.36 -2.49
N PRO A 64 5.76 0.20 -1.82
CA PRO A 64 6.87 -0.46 -1.15
C PRO A 64 8.01 -0.84 -2.10
N GLN A 65 7.72 -1.35 -3.30
CA GLN A 65 8.77 -1.71 -4.27
C GLN A 65 9.62 -0.50 -4.69
N ILE A 66 9.01 0.67 -4.89
CA ILE A 66 9.73 1.89 -5.28
C ILE A 66 10.65 2.34 -4.16
N LEU A 67 10.16 2.34 -2.91
CA LEU A 67 10.94 2.71 -1.73
C LEU A 67 12.08 1.71 -1.49
N LEU A 68 11.80 0.41 -1.63
CA LEU A 68 12.78 -0.64 -1.39
C LEU A 68 13.88 -0.68 -2.46
N GLN A 69 13.57 -0.40 -3.73
CA GLN A 69 14.61 -0.34 -4.76
C GLN A 69 15.65 0.75 -4.45
N ALA A 70 15.21 1.91 -3.96
CA ALA A 70 16.11 2.97 -3.51
C ALA A 70 16.92 2.53 -2.27
N SER A 71 16.27 1.84 -1.32
CA SER A 71 16.94 1.30 -0.13
C SER A 71 17.99 0.25 -0.48
N VAL A 72 17.74 -0.66 -1.42
CA VAL A 72 18.70 -1.68 -1.85
C VAL A 72 19.95 -1.03 -2.45
N ASN A 73 19.79 -0.01 -3.30
CA ASN A 73 20.93 0.71 -3.84
C ASN A 73 21.75 1.43 -2.76
N SER A 74 21.08 1.92 -1.70
CA SER A 74 21.76 2.49 -0.54
C SER A 74 22.54 1.44 0.27
N VAL A 75 22.05 0.19 0.36
CA VAL A 75 22.76 -0.92 1.00
C VAL A 75 24.02 -1.30 0.22
N PHE A 76 23.94 -1.36 -1.11
CA PHE A 76 25.13 -1.57 -1.95
C PHE A 76 26.16 -0.44 -1.80
N THR A 77 25.71 0.81 -1.74
CA THR A 77 26.61 1.94 -1.51
C THR A 77 27.23 1.88 -0.10
N ALA A 78 26.45 1.48 0.91
CA ALA A 78 26.94 1.31 2.27
C ALA A 78 27.96 0.17 2.37
N LYS A 79 27.74 -0.95 1.67
CA LYS A 79 28.71 -2.05 1.54
C LYS A 79 30.07 -1.54 1.10
N ASP A 80 30.12 -0.81 -0.01
CA ASP A 80 31.39 -0.33 -0.59
C ASP A 80 32.09 0.66 0.34
N ASN A 81 31.32 1.54 0.99
CA ASN A 81 31.85 2.49 1.96
C ASN A 81 32.41 1.79 3.21
N ILE A 82 31.71 0.77 3.73
CA ILE A 82 32.18 -0.02 4.88
C ILE A 82 33.45 -0.78 4.52
N HIS A 83 33.47 -1.46 3.37
CA HIS A 83 34.64 -2.18 2.88
C HIS A 83 35.87 -1.26 2.83
N ARG A 84 35.72 -0.09 2.19
CA ARG A 84 36.79 0.90 2.09
C ARG A 84 37.21 1.43 3.46
N SER A 85 36.25 1.77 4.33
CA SER A 85 36.54 2.29 5.66
C SER A 85 37.26 1.28 6.54
N LEU A 86 36.84 0.01 6.50
CA LEU A 86 37.45 -1.05 7.31
C LEU A 86 38.85 -1.41 6.79
N SER A 87 39.04 -1.45 5.47
CA SER A 87 40.38 -1.63 4.90
C SER A 87 41.32 -0.49 5.28
N THR A 88 40.85 0.76 5.24
CA THR A 88 41.65 1.91 5.69
C THR A 88 41.91 1.86 7.19
N ALA A 89 40.93 1.44 8.00
CA ALA A 89 41.12 1.32 9.45
C ALA A 89 42.17 0.25 9.83
N ILE A 90 42.17 -0.90 9.15
CA ILE A 90 43.17 -1.96 9.34
C ILE A 90 44.57 -1.42 9.01
N ASP A 91 44.74 -0.74 7.88
CA ASP A 91 46.02 -0.14 7.46
C ASP A 91 46.49 0.96 8.42
N VAL A 92 45.57 1.83 8.85
CA VAL A 92 45.87 2.86 9.87
C VAL A 92 46.31 2.22 11.18
N PHE A 93 45.62 1.17 11.63
CA PHE A 93 45.95 0.49 12.89
C PHE A 93 47.29 -0.24 12.81
N GLU A 94 47.58 -0.90 11.69
CA GLU A 94 48.88 -1.52 11.41
C GLU A 94 50.01 -0.49 11.56
N ASN A 95 49.89 0.65 10.89
CA ASN A 95 50.89 1.71 10.96
C ASN A 95 50.99 2.37 12.34
N ILE A 96 49.87 2.56 13.05
CA ILE A 96 49.86 3.07 14.43
C ILE A 96 50.58 2.09 15.36
N LEU A 97 50.36 0.79 15.24
CA LEU A 97 51.04 -0.20 16.06
C LEU A 97 52.54 -0.20 15.80
N VAL A 98 52.97 -0.18 14.54
CA VAL A 98 54.40 -0.09 14.20
C VAL A 98 55.01 1.19 14.75
N TRP A 99 54.33 2.33 14.63
CA TRP A 99 54.77 3.60 15.19
C TRP A 99 54.85 3.55 16.71
N LEU A 100 53.85 2.97 17.38
CA LEU A 100 53.77 2.87 18.83
C LEU A 100 54.91 1.99 19.36
N ILE A 101 55.11 0.80 18.80
CA ILE A 101 56.23 -0.08 19.18
C ILE A 101 57.56 0.63 18.94
N SER A 102 57.74 1.31 17.80
CA SER A 102 58.98 2.04 17.49
C SER A 102 59.23 3.20 18.47
N MET A 103 58.18 3.93 18.87
CA MET A 103 58.26 5.01 19.85
C MET A 103 58.69 4.46 21.21
N TYR A 104 57.99 3.46 21.73
CA TYR A 104 58.31 2.87 23.03
C TYR A 104 59.69 2.21 23.01
N LYS A 105 60.07 1.52 21.93
CA LYS A 105 61.43 0.98 21.73
C LYS A 105 62.50 2.05 21.94
N SER A 106 62.36 3.21 21.30
CA SER A 106 63.31 4.32 21.45
C SER A 106 63.36 4.85 22.89
N THR A 107 62.20 5.02 23.53
CA THR A 107 62.11 5.46 24.92
C THR A 107 62.73 4.45 25.89
N PHE A 108 62.43 3.17 25.74
CA PHE A 108 62.99 2.09 26.56
C PHE A 108 64.51 1.98 26.38
N ARG A 109 65.02 2.12 25.15
CA ARG A 109 66.47 2.16 24.91
C ARG A 109 67.15 3.24 25.74
N CYS A 110 66.57 4.44 25.76
CA CYS A 110 67.09 5.56 26.52
C CYS A 110 67.03 5.30 28.03
N LEU A 111 65.88 4.84 28.54
CA LEU A 111 65.68 4.57 29.97
C LEU A 111 66.59 3.44 30.49
N LEU A 112 66.70 2.35 29.74
CA LEU A 112 67.47 1.17 30.13
C LEU A 112 68.98 1.44 30.01
N SER A 113 69.42 2.15 28.96
CA SER A 113 70.80 2.62 28.86
C SER A 113 71.16 3.62 29.98
N LEU A 114 70.26 4.53 30.34
CA LEU A 114 70.47 5.45 31.46
C LEU A 114 70.56 4.71 32.79
N ALA A 115 69.71 3.71 33.01
CA ALA A 115 69.76 2.87 34.21
C ALA A 115 71.09 2.09 34.30
N VAL A 116 71.50 1.40 33.23
CA VAL A 116 72.75 0.63 33.19
C VAL A 116 73.96 1.55 33.37
N HIS A 117 74.01 2.70 32.68
CA HIS A 117 75.11 3.67 32.84
C HIS A 117 75.16 4.29 34.24
N SER A 118 74.01 4.53 34.87
CA SER A 118 73.94 5.03 36.25
C SER A 118 74.54 4.02 37.21
N VAL A 119 74.18 2.74 37.07
CA VAL A 119 74.73 1.65 37.89
C VAL A 119 76.22 1.47 37.61
N LEU A 120 76.67 1.45 36.34
CA LEU A 120 78.08 1.33 35.98
C LEU A 120 78.92 2.47 36.59
N SER A 121 78.41 3.69 36.55
CA SER A 121 79.11 4.87 37.09
C SER A 121 79.28 4.79 38.61
N ILE A 122 78.26 4.33 39.33
CA ILE A 122 78.30 4.11 40.78
C ILE A 122 79.29 2.98 41.11
N VAL A 123 79.24 1.87 40.36
CA VAL A 123 80.16 0.73 40.58
C VAL A 123 81.60 1.13 40.32
N MET A 124 81.90 1.89 39.26
CA MET A 124 83.25 2.40 38.99
C MET A 124 83.78 3.34 40.09
N LEU A 125 82.90 4.09 40.75
CA LEU A 125 83.26 4.94 41.89
C LEU A 125 83.63 4.14 43.14
N ILE A 126 83.07 2.94 43.30
CA ILE A 126 83.33 2.04 44.44
C ILE A 126 84.53 1.12 44.16
N THR A 127 84.74 0.68 42.91
CA THR A 127 85.85 -0.21 42.54
C THR A 127 87.20 0.50 42.43
N LYS A 128 87.26 1.76 41.96
CA LYS A 128 88.51 2.54 41.92
C LYS A 128 89.22 2.67 43.27
N PRO A 129 88.55 2.96 44.40
CA PRO A 129 89.18 2.93 45.72
C PRO A 129 89.50 1.51 46.19
N LEU A 130 88.71 0.49 45.83
CA LEU A 130 88.98 -0.91 46.18
C LEU A 130 90.21 -1.49 45.46
N GLN A 131 90.50 -1.08 44.23
CA GLN A 131 91.67 -1.55 43.49
C GLN A 131 92.98 -1.03 44.12
N LYS A 132 92.99 0.22 44.62
CA LYS A 132 94.10 0.77 45.41
C LYS A 132 94.24 0.13 46.79
N VAL A 133 93.16 -0.33 47.40
CA VAL A 133 93.19 -1.05 48.68
C VAL A 133 93.61 -2.52 48.47
N ALA A 134 93.19 -3.15 47.38
CA ALA A 134 93.56 -4.54 47.06
C ALA A 134 95.05 -4.69 46.75
N GLU A 135 95.67 -3.75 46.02
CA GLU A 135 97.13 -3.74 45.79
C GLU A 135 97.92 -3.49 47.08
N GLY A 136 97.35 -2.76 48.06
CA GLY A 136 97.97 -2.52 49.37
C GLY A 136 97.73 -3.62 50.42
N VAL A 137 96.64 -4.38 50.31
CA VAL A 137 96.19 -5.34 51.35
C VAL A 137 96.51 -6.79 51.00
N THR A 138 96.62 -7.16 49.72
CA THR A 138 97.00 -8.53 49.31
C THR A 138 98.46 -8.89 49.65
N SER A 139 99.33 -7.89 49.82
CA SER A 139 100.69 -8.14 50.35
C SER A 139 100.75 -8.26 51.88
N ILE A 140 99.68 -7.90 52.60
CA ILE A 140 99.66 -7.81 54.08
C ILE A 140 98.78 -8.87 54.72
N LEU A 141 97.73 -9.37 54.06
CA LEU A 141 96.85 -10.40 54.60
C LEU A 141 96.48 -11.43 53.51
N HIS A 142 96.81 -12.70 53.75
CA HIS A 142 96.27 -13.83 53.01
C HIS A 142 94.77 -13.98 53.30
N LEU A 143 93.95 -13.11 52.69
CA LEU A 143 92.50 -13.23 52.73
C LEU A 143 92.03 -14.01 51.50
N ASP A 144 91.45 -15.17 51.79
CA ASP A 144 90.75 -16.05 50.86
C ASP A 144 89.35 -15.50 50.57
N ASP A 145 89.12 -15.28 49.27
CA ASP A 145 87.87 -15.38 48.48
C ASP A 145 86.56 -14.68 48.93
N GLY A 146 86.58 -13.36 49.14
CA GLY A 146 85.36 -12.53 49.24
C GLY A 146 85.18 -11.47 48.14
N SER A 147 86.19 -11.26 47.29
CA SER A 147 86.23 -10.17 46.30
C SER A 147 85.82 -10.59 44.88
N GLY A 148 85.55 -11.88 44.65
CA GLY A 148 85.17 -12.41 43.34
C GLY A 148 83.79 -11.94 42.85
N GLN A 149 82.83 -11.72 43.74
CA GLN A 149 81.49 -11.27 43.33
C GLN A 149 81.52 -9.85 42.75
N ALA A 150 82.21 -8.89 43.37
CA ALA A 150 82.20 -7.48 42.93
C ALA A 150 82.78 -7.24 41.53
N MET A 151 83.76 -8.06 41.10
CA MET A 151 84.35 -7.99 39.76
C MET A 151 83.48 -8.64 38.68
N ASP A 152 82.68 -9.64 39.04
CA ASP A 152 81.78 -10.35 38.11
C ASP A 152 80.58 -9.48 37.67
N TRP A 153 80.09 -8.59 38.55
CA TRP A 153 78.98 -7.66 38.21
C TRP A 153 79.34 -6.66 37.11
N THR A 154 80.59 -6.20 37.04
CA THR A 154 80.99 -5.21 36.01
C THR A 154 80.99 -5.85 34.62
N GLN A 155 81.46 -7.10 34.54
CA GLN A 155 81.45 -7.88 33.31
C GLN A 155 80.03 -8.29 32.92
N SER A 156 79.20 -8.65 33.91
CA SER A 156 77.78 -8.93 33.72
C SER A 156 77.03 -7.69 33.20
N LEU A 157 77.20 -6.52 33.81
CA LEU A 157 76.54 -5.27 33.38
C LEU A 157 77.00 -4.79 32.01
N ASN A 158 78.27 -4.96 31.65
CA ASN A 158 78.77 -4.64 30.31
C ASN A 158 78.22 -5.63 29.27
N LYS A 159 78.12 -6.92 29.61
CA LYS A 159 77.45 -7.92 28.79
C LYS A 159 75.97 -7.60 28.60
N THR A 160 75.29 -7.18 29.66
CA THR A 160 73.90 -6.72 29.62
C THR A 160 73.76 -5.50 28.71
N GLN A 161 74.64 -4.49 28.81
CA GLN A 161 74.64 -3.33 27.90
C GLN A 161 74.80 -3.74 26.43
N MET A 162 75.72 -4.65 26.13
CA MET A 162 75.91 -5.17 24.78
C MET A 162 74.67 -5.96 24.30
N GLN A 163 74.08 -6.80 25.15
CA GLN A 163 72.85 -7.53 24.83
C GLN A 163 71.67 -6.58 24.59
N ILE A 164 71.57 -5.48 25.34
CA ILE A 164 70.56 -4.44 25.15
C ILE A 164 70.76 -3.73 23.81
N ASP A 165 71.98 -3.30 23.47
CA ASP A 165 72.24 -2.61 22.20
C ASP A 165 72.08 -3.53 20.97
N GLU A 166 72.39 -4.82 21.11
CA GLU A 166 72.17 -5.82 20.08
C GLU A 166 70.67 -6.14 19.91
N TRP A 167 69.93 -6.25 21.01
CA TRP A 167 68.47 -6.37 21.02
C TRP A 167 67.80 -5.24 20.23
N PHE A 168 68.20 -3.98 20.46
CA PHE A 168 67.62 -2.84 19.75
C PHE A 168 67.97 -2.77 18.25
N LYS A 169 68.99 -3.49 17.76
CA LYS A 169 69.43 -3.47 16.35
C LYS A 169 68.71 -4.49 15.46
N ASN A 170 68.45 -5.71 15.94
CA ASN A 170 67.83 -6.76 15.13
C ASN A 170 66.28 -6.72 15.11
N ASP A 171 65.66 -5.98 16.03
CA ASP A 171 64.22 -6.05 16.25
C ASP A 171 63.35 -5.33 15.19
N ASP A 172 63.87 -4.40 14.40
CA ASP A 172 63.03 -3.67 13.41
C ASP A 172 62.48 -4.59 12.31
N ALA A 173 63.22 -5.65 11.95
CA ALA A 173 62.77 -6.67 11.00
C ALA A 173 61.76 -7.64 11.64
N ILE A 174 61.93 -7.93 12.93
CA ILE A 174 61.12 -8.87 13.70
C ILE A 174 59.75 -8.25 14.02
N VAL A 175 59.73 -6.98 14.44
CA VAL A 175 58.49 -6.21 14.71
C VAL A 175 57.62 -6.13 13.46
N ARG A 176 58.23 -5.83 12.30
CA ARG A 176 57.53 -5.83 11.00
C ARG A 176 57.01 -7.22 10.62
N GLN A 177 57.76 -8.28 10.91
CA GLN A 177 57.29 -9.64 10.65
C GLN A 177 56.08 -10.03 11.52
N TRP A 178 56.04 -9.60 12.78
CA TRP A 178 54.95 -9.89 13.72
C TRP A 178 53.68 -9.09 13.43
N ILE A 179 53.79 -7.94 12.77
CA ILE A 179 52.67 -7.07 12.46
C ILE A 179 52.22 -7.22 10.99
N ASP A 180 53.11 -7.12 10.01
CA ASP A 180 52.71 -7.03 8.60
C ASP A 180 52.01 -8.31 8.09
N LYS A 181 52.44 -9.49 8.56
CA LYS A 181 51.87 -10.79 8.13
C LYS A 181 50.42 -11.02 8.59
N PRO A 182 50.06 -10.86 9.87
CA PRO A 182 48.67 -11.04 10.29
C PRO A 182 47.75 -9.96 9.70
N PHE A 183 48.20 -8.70 9.61
CA PHE A 183 47.37 -7.60 9.08
C PHE A 183 47.11 -7.73 7.57
N SER A 184 48.09 -8.16 6.77
CA SER A 184 47.86 -8.46 5.34
C SER A 184 46.92 -9.66 5.12
N LYS A 185 46.97 -10.67 5.99
CA LYS A 185 46.01 -11.80 5.95
C LYS A 185 44.59 -11.34 6.30
N LEU A 186 44.45 -10.44 7.28
CA LEU A 186 43.17 -9.82 7.62
C LEU A 186 42.60 -9.01 6.46
N GLN A 187 43.43 -8.25 5.78
CA GLN A 187 43.02 -7.49 4.60
C GLN A 187 42.55 -8.42 3.46
N GLY A 188 43.22 -9.56 3.25
CA GLY A 188 42.79 -10.58 2.29
C GLY A 188 41.43 -11.20 2.63
N GLN A 189 41.19 -11.54 3.91
CA GLN A 189 39.91 -12.08 4.38
C GLN A 189 38.77 -11.06 4.30
N LEU A 190 39.07 -9.79 4.60
CA LEU A 190 38.14 -8.69 4.44
C LEU A 190 37.67 -8.58 2.98
N ASN A 191 38.62 -8.52 2.03
CA ASN A 191 38.32 -8.40 0.61
C ASN A 191 37.50 -9.59 0.10
N SER A 192 37.89 -10.83 0.42
CA SER A 192 37.16 -12.02 -0.04
C SER A 192 35.72 -12.07 0.47
N THR A 193 35.49 -11.61 1.71
CA THR A 193 34.16 -11.67 2.31
C THR A 193 33.23 -10.64 1.68
N PHE A 194 33.68 -9.39 1.51
CA PHE A 194 32.88 -8.35 0.87
C PHE A 194 32.66 -8.60 -0.62
N ASP A 195 33.63 -9.16 -1.36
CA ASP A 195 33.44 -9.47 -2.79
C ASP A 195 32.37 -10.55 -3.01
N SER A 196 32.31 -11.55 -2.12
CA SER A 196 31.32 -12.64 -2.22
C SER A 196 29.92 -12.24 -1.76
N TRP A 197 29.82 -11.24 -0.88
CA TRP A 197 28.57 -10.88 -0.22
C TRP A 197 27.64 -10.07 -1.12
N HIS A 198 26.40 -10.51 -1.25
CA HIS A 198 25.34 -9.79 -1.96
C HIS A 198 24.08 -9.79 -1.11
N PRO A 199 23.38 -8.64 -0.99
CA PRO A 199 22.13 -8.58 -0.25
C PRO A 199 21.09 -9.52 -0.89
N PRO A 200 20.16 -10.08 -0.09
CA PRO A 200 19.17 -11.02 -0.57
C PRO A 200 18.33 -10.43 -1.70
N ALA A 201 18.02 -11.23 -2.72
CA ALA A 201 17.18 -10.80 -3.83
C ALA A 201 15.75 -10.54 -3.32
N LEU A 202 15.23 -9.35 -3.60
CA LEU A 202 13.88 -8.97 -3.24
C LEU A 202 12.90 -9.47 -4.31
N ASN A 203 12.29 -10.64 -4.09
CA ASN A 203 11.23 -11.16 -4.93
C ASN A 203 9.89 -10.62 -4.45
N LEU A 204 9.59 -9.35 -4.77
CA LEU A 204 8.23 -8.86 -4.63
C LEU A 204 7.38 -9.45 -5.75
N ALA A 205 6.21 -9.96 -5.38
CA ALA A 205 5.23 -10.37 -6.36
C ALA A 205 4.91 -9.18 -7.28
N HIS A 206 5.40 -9.21 -8.51
CA HIS A 206 4.78 -8.52 -9.64
C HIS A 206 3.52 -9.29 -10.02
N THR A 207 2.64 -9.54 -9.06
CA THR A 207 1.29 -9.94 -9.41
C THR A 207 0.70 -8.74 -10.13
N ASN A 208 0.35 -8.93 -11.41
CA ASN A 208 -0.62 -8.08 -12.10
C ASN A 208 -1.67 -7.75 -11.06
N SER A 209 -1.77 -6.46 -10.71
CA SER A 209 -2.59 -5.97 -9.62
C SER A 209 -3.88 -6.77 -9.60
N SER A 210 -4.19 -7.42 -8.48
CA SER A 210 -5.56 -7.88 -8.27
C SER A 210 -6.37 -6.59 -8.26
N GLN A 211 -6.83 -6.16 -9.43
CA GLN A 211 -7.67 -4.98 -9.60
C GLN A 211 -8.82 -5.17 -8.64
N PRO A 212 -8.80 -4.47 -7.49
CA PRO A 212 -9.75 -4.80 -6.43
C PRO A 212 -11.18 -4.53 -6.89
N CYS A 213 -11.34 -3.62 -7.86
CA CYS A 213 -12.60 -3.27 -8.48
C CYS A 213 -12.76 -3.95 -9.85
N GLN A 214 -13.61 -4.98 -9.91
CA GLN A 214 -14.14 -5.52 -11.16
C GLN A 214 -15.58 -5.04 -11.36
N PRO A 215 -15.90 -4.37 -12.48
CA PRO A 215 -17.23 -3.79 -12.69
C PRO A 215 -18.30 -4.83 -13.05
N ASP A 216 -17.92 -5.96 -13.65
CA ASP A 216 -18.83 -7.00 -14.19
C ASP A 216 -19.99 -7.40 -13.25
N PRO A 217 -19.76 -7.80 -11.98
CA PRO A 217 -20.85 -8.19 -11.08
C PRO A 217 -21.84 -7.05 -10.83
N LEU A 218 -21.37 -5.81 -10.74
CA LEU A 218 -22.23 -4.66 -10.51
C LEU A 218 -22.97 -4.24 -11.79
N MET A 219 -22.33 -4.38 -12.94
CA MET A 219 -22.95 -4.15 -14.26
C MET A 219 -24.11 -5.12 -14.48
N THR A 220 -23.93 -6.40 -14.16
CA THR A 220 -25.03 -7.38 -14.25
C THR A 220 -26.18 -7.07 -13.29
N ALA A 221 -25.89 -6.54 -12.09
CA ALA A 221 -26.93 -6.11 -11.16
C ALA A 221 -27.72 -4.89 -11.69
N ILE A 222 -27.06 -3.95 -12.37
CA ILE A 222 -27.73 -2.83 -13.06
C ILE A 222 -28.63 -3.34 -14.19
N ASP A 223 -28.19 -4.34 -14.96
CA ASP A 223 -28.99 -4.89 -16.06
C ASP A 223 -30.31 -5.47 -15.58
N VAL A 224 -30.30 -6.12 -14.40
CA VAL A 224 -31.52 -6.64 -13.74
C VAL A 224 -32.48 -5.50 -13.39
N VAL A 225 -31.97 -4.38 -12.86
CA VAL A 225 -32.78 -3.19 -12.53
C VAL A 225 -33.37 -2.57 -13.80
N GLU A 226 -32.56 -2.39 -14.85
CA GLU A 226 -33.01 -1.82 -16.12
C GLU A 226 -34.11 -2.67 -16.76
N HIS A 227 -33.90 -3.98 -16.82
CA HIS A 227 -34.86 -4.91 -17.37
C HIS A 227 -36.17 -4.90 -16.57
N GLY A 228 -36.07 -4.92 -15.23
CA GLY A 228 -37.21 -4.84 -14.33
C GLY A 228 -38.06 -3.58 -14.57
N LEU A 229 -37.43 -2.41 -14.60
CA LEU A 229 -38.13 -1.13 -14.83
C LEU A 229 -38.78 -1.06 -16.21
N LYS A 230 -38.06 -1.44 -17.27
CA LYS A 230 -38.58 -1.41 -18.65
C LYS A 230 -39.75 -2.38 -18.84
N PHE A 231 -39.68 -3.58 -18.25
CA PHE A 231 -40.73 -4.60 -18.36
C PHE A 231 -42.10 -4.06 -17.94
N PHE A 232 -42.17 -3.34 -16.82
CA PHE A 232 -43.43 -2.75 -16.35
C PHE A 232 -43.96 -1.66 -17.29
N VAL A 233 -43.08 -0.77 -17.78
CA VAL A 233 -43.49 0.29 -18.70
C VAL A 233 -44.03 -0.31 -20.01
N TYR A 234 -43.42 -1.39 -20.51
CA TYR A 234 -43.93 -2.11 -21.69
C TYR A 234 -45.31 -2.72 -21.45
N ILE A 235 -45.61 -3.24 -20.26
CA ILE A 235 -46.96 -3.73 -19.92
C ILE A 235 -47.99 -2.59 -20.00
N VAL A 236 -47.68 -1.42 -19.44
CA VAL A 236 -48.61 -0.25 -19.47
C VAL A 236 -48.83 0.23 -20.91
N ILE A 237 -47.77 0.29 -21.73
CA ILE A 237 -47.89 0.61 -23.15
C ILE A 237 -48.81 -0.40 -23.86
N GLY A 238 -48.64 -1.70 -23.61
CA GLY A 238 -49.49 -2.75 -24.16
C GLY A 238 -50.97 -2.58 -23.82
N VAL A 239 -51.28 -2.23 -22.56
CA VAL A 239 -52.65 -1.96 -22.11
C VAL A 239 -53.23 -0.72 -22.81
N LEU A 240 -52.47 0.37 -22.94
CA LEU A 240 -52.91 1.58 -23.63
C LEU A 240 -53.18 1.33 -25.12
N VAL A 241 -52.32 0.56 -25.80
CA VAL A 241 -52.55 0.15 -27.20
C VAL A 241 -53.82 -0.67 -27.33
N GLY A 242 -54.08 -1.60 -26.38
CA GLY A 242 -55.34 -2.33 -26.30
C GLY A 242 -56.56 -1.42 -26.15
N LEU A 243 -56.48 -0.40 -25.28
CA LEU A 243 -57.55 0.60 -25.09
C LEU A 243 -57.80 1.45 -26.34
N ILE A 244 -56.75 1.80 -27.10
CA ILE A 244 -56.90 2.49 -28.40
C ILE A 244 -57.66 1.61 -29.38
N LEU A 245 -57.32 0.32 -29.48
CA LEU A 245 -58.03 -0.62 -30.35
C LEU A 245 -59.51 -0.75 -29.96
N VAL A 246 -59.83 -0.86 -28.67
CA VAL A 246 -61.22 -0.92 -28.20
C VAL A 246 -61.96 0.39 -28.50
N CYS A 247 -61.36 1.55 -28.20
CA CYS A 247 -61.97 2.86 -28.46
C CYS A 247 -62.27 3.08 -29.95
N THR A 248 -61.35 2.70 -30.84
CA THR A 248 -61.55 2.81 -32.28
C THR A 248 -62.66 1.87 -32.78
N ILE A 249 -62.72 0.63 -32.29
CA ILE A 249 -63.82 -0.31 -32.61
C ILE A 249 -65.17 0.24 -32.13
N VAL A 250 -65.25 0.72 -30.89
CA VAL A 250 -66.48 1.31 -30.33
C VAL A 250 -66.91 2.52 -31.16
N ASN A 251 -65.98 3.39 -31.58
CA ASN A 251 -66.31 4.54 -32.41
C ASN A 251 -66.81 4.11 -33.80
N VAL A 252 -66.17 3.15 -34.45
CA VAL A 252 -66.63 2.60 -35.74
C VAL A 252 -68.04 2.00 -35.61
N VAL A 253 -68.32 1.28 -34.52
CA VAL A 253 -69.66 0.74 -34.23
C VAL A 253 -70.66 1.86 -33.98
N ALA A 254 -70.30 2.89 -33.22
CA ALA A 254 -71.15 4.04 -32.95
C ALA A 254 -71.49 4.82 -34.23
N ILE A 255 -70.51 5.04 -35.11
CA ILE A 255 -70.70 5.64 -36.44
C ILE A 255 -71.66 4.78 -37.28
N ARG A 256 -71.47 3.46 -37.31
CA ARG A 256 -72.37 2.52 -38.01
C ARG A 256 -73.80 2.59 -37.49
N VAL A 257 -73.99 2.56 -36.18
CA VAL A 257 -75.32 2.61 -35.54
C VAL A 257 -75.99 3.95 -35.83
N ARG A 258 -75.27 5.06 -35.68
CA ARG A 258 -75.79 6.40 -35.97
C ARG A 258 -76.19 6.55 -37.43
N HIS A 259 -75.40 6.02 -38.35
CA HIS A 259 -75.74 6.06 -39.77
C HIS A 259 -77.00 5.25 -40.07
N ARG A 260 -77.14 4.04 -39.47
CA ARG A 260 -78.36 3.23 -39.57
C ARG A 260 -79.58 3.96 -39.00
N GLN A 261 -79.43 4.66 -37.88
CA GLN A 261 -80.50 5.45 -37.26
C GLN A 261 -80.94 6.61 -38.16
N ILE A 262 -80.00 7.37 -38.72
CA ILE A 262 -80.30 8.48 -39.64
C ILE A 262 -80.98 7.97 -40.92
N ALA A 263 -80.55 6.84 -41.47
CA ALA A 263 -81.19 6.24 -42.64
C ALA A 263 -82.66 5.84 -42.37
N ARG A 264 -82.93 5.24 -41.19
CA ARG A 264 -84.31 4.94 -40.74
C ARG A 264 -85.14 6.20 -40.53
N ALA A 265 -84.57 7.21 -39.87
CA ALA A 265 -85.25 8.49 -39.62
C ALA A 265 -85.60 9.21 -40.93
N ARG A 266 -84.73 9.16 -41.96
CA ARG A 266 -85.00 9.72 -43.28
C ARG A 266 -86.20 9.06 -43.96
N SER A 267 -86.34 7.74 -43.86
CA SER A 267 -87.49 7.03 -44.42
C SER A 267 -88.81 7.42 -43.74
N ILE A 268 -88.78 7.64 -42.42
CA ILE A 268 -89.95 8.10 -41.65
C ILE A 268 -90.30 9.55 -42.01
N TYR A 269 -89.29 10.42 -42.19
CA TYR A 269 -89.50 11.81 -42.60
C TYR A 269 -90.10 11.93 -44.01
N LEU A 270 -89.61 11.16 -44.98
CA LEU A 270 -90.17 11.15 -46.33
C LEU A 270 -91.62 10.66 -46.35
N ALA A 271 -91.98 9.71 -45.46
CA ALA A 271 -93.36 9.27 -45.27
C ALA A 271 -94.25 10.30 -44.55
N PHE A 272 -93.66 11.27 -43.85
CA PHE A 272 -94.36 12.39 -43.20
C PHE A 272 -94.66 13.53 -44.18
N ASP A 273 -93.72 13.85 -45.08
CA ASP A 273 -93.84 14.93 -46.09
C ASP A 273 -95.04 14.72 -47.04
N GLU A 274 -95.42 13.46 -47.28
CA GLU A 274 -96.52 13.10 -48.18
C GLU A 274 -97.93 13.37 -47.60
N LYS A 275 -98.11 13.44 -46.27
CA LYS A 275 -99.41 13.73 -45.62
C LYS A 275 -99.24 14.43 -44.25
N PRO A 276 -99.41 15.77 -44.17
CA PRO A 276 -99.03 16.57 -43.00
C PRO A 276 -100.10 16.68 -41.89
N HIS A 277 -101.34 16.27 -42.11
CA HIS A 277 -102.42 16.44 -41.14
C HIS A 277 -102.50 15.25 -40.17
N ASP A 278 -102.05 15.47 -38.93
CA ASP A 278 -102.27 14.68 -37.72
C ASP A 278 -101.30 13.52 -37.40
N LYS A 279 -100.00 13.82 -37.32
CA LYS A 279 -98.94 12.83 -37.02
C LYS A 279 -97.96 13.30 -35.93
N ARG A 280 -98.49 13.80 -34.82
CA ARG A 280 -97.68 14.21 -33.65
C ARG A 280 -96.89 13.04 -33.05
N GLU A 281 -97.46 11.83 -33.09
CA GLU A 281 -96.79 10.61 -32.62
C GLU A 281 -95.62 10.17 -33.51
N GLU A 282 -95.69 10.42 -34.82
CA GLU A 282 -94.60 10.12 -35.76
C GLU A 282 -93.47 11.16 -35.66
N MET A 283 -93.81 12.42 -35.39
CA MET A 283 -92.85 13.48 -35.08
C MET A 283 -92.07 13.16 -33.79
N ASP A 284 -92.76 12.72 -32.73
CA ASP A 284 -92.11 12.27 -31.49
C ASP A 284 -91.22 11.04 -31.74
N ARG A 285 -91.64 10.12 -32.61
CA ARG A 285 -90.84 8.95 -33.02
C ARG A 285 -89.59 9.35 -33.81
N TYR A 286 -89.70 10.34 -34.71
CA TYR A 286 -88.59 10.91 -35.46
C TYR A 286 -87.59 11.62 -34.53
N VAL A 287 -88.07 12.51 -33.65
CA VAL A 287 -87.25 13.21 -32.65
C VAL A 287 -86.53 12.22 -31.73
N TRP A 288 -87.21 11.16 -31.30
CA TRP A 288 -86.63 10.10 -30.47
C TRP A 288 -85.55 9.28 -31.19
N THR A 289 -85.75 8.95 -32.47
CA THR A 289 -84.72 8.25 -33.27
C THR A 289 -83.47 9.09 -33.54
N LEU A 290 -83.59 10.42 -33.49
CA LEU A 290 -82.48 11.35 -33.69
C LEU A 290 -81.76 11.72 -32.38
N SER A 291 -82.46 11.67 -31.23
CA SER A 291 -81.93 12.08 -29.92
C SER A 291 -81.14 11.00 -29.19
N SER A 292 -81.26 9.72 -29.58
CA SER A 292 -80.64 8.60 -28.86
C SER A 292 -79.14 8.44 -29.18
N THR A 293 -78.32 9.40 -28.75
CA THR A 293 -76.88 9.15 -28.55
C THR A 293 -76.69 8.65 -27.12
N MET A 294 -76.79 7.33 -26.96
CA MET A 294 -76.25 6.51 -25.86
C MET A 294 -76.97 6.43 -24.49
N LEU A 295 -77.81 7.38 -24.03
CA LEU A 295 -78.58 7.16 -22.80
C LEU A 295 -80.04 7.62 -22.92
N SER A 296 -80.96 6.66 -23.06
CA SER A 296 -82.40 6.90 -23.03
C SER A 296 -82.87 7.17 -21.59
N TRP A 297 -82.71 8.39 -21.10
CA TRP A 297 -83.18 8.78 -19.75
C TRP A 297 -84.16 9.96 -19.80
N GLN A 298 -85.08 9.99 -20.77
CA GLN A 298 -85.78 11.22 -21.14
C GLN A 298 -87.20 11.41 -20.55
N LYS A 299 -87.55 10.84 -19.39
CA LYS A 299 -88.90 11.00 -18.80
C LYS A 299 -88.93 11.47 -17.34
N ARG A 300 -88.09 12.44 -16.93
CA ARG A 300 -88.32 13.19 -15.68
C ARG A 300 -88.05 14.69 -15.84
N LYS A 301 -89.09 15.52 -15.66
CA LYS A 301 -89.05 17.00 -15.56
C LYS A 301 -88.38 17.45 -14.25
N ASN A 302 -87.11 17.11 -14.04
CA ASN A 302 -86.38 17.52 -12.84
C ASN A 302 -85.21 18.43 -13.22
N LYS A 303 -84.97 19.54 -12.50
CA LYS A 303 -83.88 20.51 -12.83
C LYS A 303 -82.50 19.83 -12.87
N VAL A 304 -82.31 18.81 -12.04
CA VAL A 304 -81.12 17.95 -11.99
C VAL A 304 -80.89 17.19 -13.31
N HIS A 305 -81.96 16.81 -14.01
CA HIS A 305 -81.86 16.12 -15.31
C HIS A 305 -81.37 17.05 -16.42
N GLN A 306 -81.79 18.32 -16.42
CA GLN A 306 -81.31 19.33 -17.37
C GLN A 306 -79.81 19.61 -17.16
N LEU A 307 -79.36 19.67 -15.90
CA LEU A 307 -77.95 19.79 -15.56
C LEU A 307 -77.14 18.56 -16.02
N LEU A 308 -77.63 17.35 -15.73
CA LEU A 308 -77.00 16.09 -16.15
C LEU A 308 -76.93 15.95 -17.67
N HIS A 309 -77.95 16.39 -18.39
CA HIS A 309 -77.94 16.39 -19.86
C HIS A 309 -76.89 17.37 -20.42
N PHE A 310 -76.74 18.55 -19.80
CA PHE A 310 -75.68 19.51 -20.15
C PHE A 310 -74.28 18.95 -19.85
N MET A 311 -74.09 18.29 -18.70
CA MET A 311 -72.82 17.66 -18.34
C MET A 311 -72.49 16.40 -19.16
N SER A 312 -73.49 15.72 -19.70
CA SER A 312 -73.32 14.53 -20.55
C SER A 312 -72.99 14.86 -22.01
N HIS A 313 -72.69 16.12 -22.32
CA HIS A 313 -72.24 16.49 -23.66
C HIS A 313 -70.94 15.73 -23.98
N PRO A 314 -70.80 15.12 -25.18
CA PRO A 314 -69.69 14.23 -25.51
C PRO A 314 -68.32 14.84 -25.24
N MET A 315 -68.12 16.13 -25.51
CA MET A 315 -66.86 16.83 -25.29
C MET A 315 -66.44 16.92 -23.81
N VAL A 316 -67.40 17.14 -22.90
CA VAL A 316 -67.13 17.24 -21.46
C VAL A 316 -66.79 15.87 -20.89
N VAL A 317 -67.50 14.83 -21.35
CA VAL A 317 -67.24 13.44 -20.97
C VAL A 317 -65.85 13.00 -21.44
N TYR A 318 -65.43 13.37 -22.67
CA TYR A 318 -64.06 13.07 -23.12
C TYR A 318 -63.00 13.77 -22.28
N CYS A 319 -63.20 15.05 -21.91
CA CYS A 319 -62.28 15.79 -21.06
C CYS A 319 -62.13 15.13 -19.67
N LEU A 320 -63.25 14.70 -19.06
CA LEU A 320 -63.25 14.00 -17.77
C LEU A 320 -62.52 12.64 -17.86
N VAL A 321 -62.77 11.85 -18.90
CA VAL A 321 -62.11 10.54 -19.09
C VAL A 321 -60.60 10.72 -19.30
N VAL A 322 -60.19 11.71 -20.09
CA VAL A 322 -58.77 12.02 -20.31
C VAL A 322 -58.09 12.50 -19.02
N GLY A 323 -58.71 13.43 -18.29
CA GLY A 323 -58.15 13.93 -17.02
C GLY A 323 -58.04 12.85 -15.96
N THR A 324 -59.06 11.99 -15.82
CA THR A 324 -59.01 10.86 -14.88
C THR A 324 -58.01 9.79 -15.30
N ALA A 325 -57.91 9.47 -16.59
CA ALA A 325 -56.89 8.54 -17.10
C ALA A 325 -55.47 9.09 -16.88
N GLY A 326 -55.25 10.39 -17.08
CA GLY A 326 -53.98 11.06 -16.79
C GLY A 326 -53.61 10.98 -15.31
N LEU A 327 -54.55 11.27 -14.40
CA LEU A 327 -54.33 11.17 -12.95
C LEU A 327 -54.06 9.73 -12.49
N ILE A 328 -54.81 8.76 -13.03
CA ILE A 328 -54.59 7.33 -12.74
C ILE A 328 -53.21 6.91 -13.25
N MET A 329 -52.79 7.42 -14.39
CA MET A 329 -51.49 7.11 -14.97
C MET A 329 -50.35 7.73 -14.17
N THR A 330 -50.43 9.00 -13.77
CA THR A 330 -49.40 9.64 -12.95
C THR A 330 -49.32 8.99 -11.57
N TYR A 331 -50.47 8.68 -10.94
CA TYR A 331 -50.51 7.95 -9.68
C TYR A 331 -49.95 6.52 -9.83
N GLY A 332 -50.29 5.82 -10.92
CA GLY A 332 -49.79 4.48 -11.22
C GLY A 332 -48.28 4.48 -11.46
N LEU A 333 -47.75 5.49 -12.16
CA LEU A 333 -46.31 5.68 -12.34
C LEU A 333 -45.62 6.01 -11.02
N ALA A 334 -46.18 6.91 -10.19
CA ALA A 334 -45.62 7.24 -8.89
C ALA A 334 -45.59 6.01 -7.96
N TRP A 335 -46.69 5.26 -7.89
CA TRP A 335 -46.77 4.02 -7.12
C TRP A 335 -45.78 2.96 -7.63
N LEU A 336 -45.58 2.88 -8.94
CA LEU A 336 -44.63 1.96 -9.54
C LEU A 336 -43.19 2.33 -9.18
N VAL A 337 -42.85 3.62 -9.24
CA VAL A 337 -41.55 4.13 -8.82
C VAL A 337 -41.35 3.85 -7.33
N GLU A 338 -42.25 4.24 -6.44
CA GLU A 338 -42.10 3.95 -5.01
C GLU A 338 -41.98 2.45 -4.73
N THR A 339 -42.94 1.64 -5.15
CA THR A 339 -43.03 0.26 -4.62
C THR A 339 -42.02 -0.69 -5.28
N LYS A 340 -41.76 -0.53 -6.59
CA LYS A 340 -40.90 -1.45 -7.34
C LYS A 340 -39.47 -0.97 -7.47
N SER A 341 -39.23 0.34 -7.53
CA SER A 341 -37.86 0.85 -7.58
C SER A 341 -37.14 0.61 -6.25
N HIS A 342 -37.80 0.82 -5.10
CA HIS A 342 -37.17 0.60 -3.80
C HIS A 342 -36.70 -0.84 -3.63
N ALA A 343 -37.55 -1.83 -3.95
CA ALA A 343 -37.15 -3.24 -3.85
C ALA A 343 -35.97 -3.61 -4.76
N LEU A 344 -35.93 -3.09 -6.00
CA LEU A 344 -34.83 -3.32 -6.94
C LEU A 344 -33.54 -2.60 -6.50
N PHE A 345 -33.66 -1.39 -5.93
CA PHE A 345 -32.53 -0.64 -5.41
C PHE A 345 -31.96 -1.22 -4.12
N ASP A 346 -32.81 -1.76 -3.25
CA ASP A 346 -32.38 -2.45 -2.03
C ASP A 346 -31.60 -3.73 -2.37
N GLU A 347 -32.05 -4.50 -3.36
CA GLU A 347 -31.32 -5.66 -3.85
C GLU A 347 -29.96 -5.27 -4.46
N PHE A 348 -29.93 -4.19 -5.25
CA PHE A 348 -28.68 -3.64 -5.79
C PHE A 348 -27.73 -3.15 -4.67
N ALA A 349 -28.26 -2.49 -3.64
CA ALA A 349 -27.48 -2.01 -2.51
C ALA A 349 -26.84 -3.17 -1.74
N ASN A 350 -27.58 -4.25 -1.49
CA ASN A 350 -27.05 -5.48 -0.88
C ASN A 350 -25.95 -6.11 -1.73
N LYS A 351 -26.13 -6.17 -3.06
CA LYS A 351 -25.10 -6.67 -3.98
C LYS A 351 -23.84 -5.80 -3.99
N THR A 352 -24.02 -4.49 -3.92
CA THR A 352 -22.92 -3.52 -3.82
C THR A 352 -22.14 -3.73 -2.52
N GLU A 353 -22.82 -3.97 -1.40
CA GLU A 353 -22.18 -4.22 -0.11
C GLU A 353 -21.40 -5.54 -0.11
N GLU A 354 -21.99 -6.63 -0.62
CA GLU A 354 -21.34 -7.94 -0.73
C GLU A 354 -20.09 -7.86 -1.62
N TRP A 355 -20.22 -7.20 -2.77
CA TRP A 355 -19.11 -6.97 -3.68
C TRP A 355 -18.01 -6.11 -3.04
N ALA A 356 -18.37 -5.01 -2.37
CA ALA A 356 -17.42 -4.12 -1.71
C ALA A 356 -16.61 -4.87 -0.64
N LYS A 357 -17.27 -5.68 0.19
CA LYS A 357 -16.60 -6.52 1.20
C LYS A 357 -15.61 -7.50 0.57
N ASN A 358 -15.99 -8.18 -0.51
CA ASN A 358 -15.13 -9.14 -1.19
C ASN A 358 -13.93 -8.45 -1.85
N ALA A 359 -14.16 -7.37 -2.60
CA ALA A 359 -13.14 -6.54 -3.24
C ALA A 359 -12.11 -6.04 -2.22
N THR A 360 -12.59 -5.48 -1.11
CA THR A 360 -11.76 -5.03 -0.01
C THR A 360 -10.96 -6.18 0.62
N ALA A 361 -11.59 -7.32 0.93
CA ALA A 361 -10.91 -8.45 1.54
C ALA A 361 -9.79 -9.02 0.65
N GLN A 362 -10.03 -9.15 -0.65
CA GLN A 362 -9.01 -9.60 -1.61
C GLN A 362 -7.82 -8.64 -1.66
N TRP A 363 -8.09 -7.34 -1.77
CA TRP A 363 -7.06 -6.31 -1.80
C TRP A 363 -6.22 -6.29 -0.52
N THR A 364 -6.91 -6.28 0.62
CA THR A 364 -6.30 -6.27 1.94
C THR A 364 -5.41 -7.51 2.17
N GLY A 365 -5.86 -8.69 1.75
CA GLY A 365 -5.06 -9.91 1.81
C GLY A 365 -3.79 -9.81 0.96
N ALA A 366 -3.90 -9.28 -0.26
CA ALA A 366 -2.75 -9.11 -1.16
C ALA A 366 -1.71 -8.14 -0.59
N VAL A 367 -2.15 -7.00 -0.06
CA VAL A 367 -1.28 -6.00 0.57
C VAL A 367 -0.62 -6.55 1.83
N THR A 368 -1.37 -7.25 2.68
CA THR A 368 -0.83 -7.87 3.92
C THR A 368 0.28 -8.87 3.59
N HIS A 369 0.02 -9.76 2.63
CA HIS A 369 1.02 -10.74 2.17
C HIS A 369 2.27 -10.06 1.58
N GLN A 370 2.11 -8.92 0.90
CA GLN A 370 3.25 -8.15 0.40
C GLN A 370 4.10 -7.60 1.54
N PHE A 371 3.49 -7.04 2.60
CA PHE A 371 4.22 -6.56 3.78
C PHE A 371 4.88 -7.69 4.56
N GLU A 372 4.26 -8.86 4.67
CA GLU A 372 4.88 -10.06 5.26
C GLU A 372 6.14 -10.49 4.49
N ASN A 373 6.08 -10.48 3.15
CA ASN A 373 7.25 -10.77 2.31
C ASN A 373 8.37 -9.75 2.51
N ILE A 374 8.03 -8.47 2.65
CA ILE A 374 9.00 -7.40 2.95
C ILE A 374 9.63 -7.63 4.31
N ASN A 375 8.84 -7.89 5.36
CA ASN A 375 9.36 -8.14 6.70
C ASN A 375 10.21 -9.40 6.77
N THR A 376 9.87 -10.42 5.99
CA THR A 376 10.69 -11.64 5.83
C THR A 376 12.02 -11.30 5.17
N TRP A 377 12.01 -10.51 4.09
CA TRP A 377 13.22 -10.04 3.43
C TRP A 377 14.07 -9.15 4.34
N ILE A 378 13.46 -8.23 5.10
CA ILE A 378 14.17 -7.39 6.10
C ILE A 378 14.85 -8.28 7.14
N GLY A 379 14.17 -9.32 7.64
CA GLY A 379 14.75 -10.28 8.58
C GLY A 379 15.93 -11.04 7.98
N GLN A 380 15.83 -11.45 6.72
CA GLN A 380 16.94 -12.08 5.99
C GLN A 380 18.10 -11.11 5.80
N ALA A 381 17.84 -9.87 5.40
CA ALA A 381 18.85 -8.83 5.22
C ALA A 381 19.53 -8.46 6.55
N GLU A 382 18.80 -8.41 7.67
CA GLU A 382 19.36 -8.22 9.01
C GLU A 382 20.32 -9.35 9.38
N SER A 383 19.89 -10.60 9.18
CA SER A 383 20.74 -11.78 9.46
C SER A 383 21.99 -11.78 8.59
N ASP A 384 21.84 -11.46 7.31
CA ASP A 384 22.90 -11.45 6.32
C ASP A 384 23.93 -10.32 6.59
N LEU A 385 23.47 -9.12 6.95
CA LEU A 385 24.33 -8.03 7.42
C LEU A 385 25.10 -8.41 8.69
N ASN A 386 24.42 -9.02 9.66
CA ASN A 386 25.05 -9.40 10.93
C ASN A 386 26.08 -10.52 10.76
N GLU A 387 25.82 -11.50 9.89
CA GLU A 387 26.72 -12.62 9.66
C GLU A 387 27.91 -12.23 8.78
N HIS A 388 27.70 -11.39 7.76
CA HIS A 388 28.73 -11.07 6.79
C HIS A 388 29.38 -9.70 7.05
N ALA A 389 28.65 -8.59 6.97
CA ALA A 389 29.25 -7.27 7.13
C ALA A 389 29.77 -7.02 8.57
N PHE A 390 28.91 -7.21 9.58
CA PHE A 390 29.30 -7.04 10.98
C PHE A 390 30.07 -8.25 11.52
N GLY A 391 29.85 -9.44 10.96
CA GLY A 391 30.65 -10.63 11.26
C GLY A 391 32.11 -10.44 10.88
N VAL A 392 32.42 -9.74 9.79
CA VAL A 392 33.80 -9.38 9.45
C VAL A 392 34.39 -8.44 10.50
N ILE A 393 33.67 -7.38 10.91
CA ILE A 393 34.13 -6.46 11.97
C ILE A 393 34.44 -7.23 13.25
N ARG A 394 33.55 -8.15 13.65
CA ARG A 394 33.76 -9.06 14.80
C ARG A 394 35.02 -9.90 14.63
N SER A 395 35.19 -10.55 13.48
CA SER A 395 36.33 -11.42 13.21
C SER A 395 37.66 -10.64 13.15
N SER A 396 37.65 -9.42 12.60
CA SER A 396 38.80 -8.54 12.57
C SER A 396 39.18 -8.08 13.97
N ALA A 397 38.22 -7.72 14.81
CA ALA A 397 38.48 -7.34 16.20
C ALA A 397 39.09 -8.50 17.00
N ILE A 398 38.57 -9.73 16.85
CA ILE A 398 39.13 -10.94 17.48
C ILE A 398 40.56 -11.19 16.99
N ALA A 399 40.80 -11.12 15.69
CA ALA A 399 42.14 -11.39 15.14
C ALA A 399 43.18 -10.35 15.56
N VAL A 400 42.80 -9.07 15.63
CA VAL A 400 43.68 -8.01 16.14
C VAL A 400 43.92 -8.21 17.63
N ASN A 401 42.91 -8.60 18.41
CA ASN A 401 43.04 -8.92 19.83
C ASN A 401 44.02 -10.09 20.05
N ASP A 402 43.90 -11.17 19.28
CA ASP A 402 44.83 -12.31 19.34
C ASP A 402 46.26 -11.90 18.96
N THR A 403 46.41 -11.01 17.97
CA THR A 403 47.73 -10.50 17.55
C THR A 403 48.38 -9.65 18.65
N LEU A 404 47.61 -8.79 19.32
CA LEU A 404 48.10 -8.03 20.49
C LEU A 404 48.57 -8.97 21.60
N GLY A 405 47.84 -10.05 21.87
CA GLY A 405 48.25 -11.07 22.82
C GLY A 405 49.58 -11.75 22.47
N ILE A 406 49.82 -12.02 21.18
CA ILE A 406 51.13 -12.54 20.69
C ILE A 406 52.24 -11.51 20.93
N VAL A 407 52.01 -10.24 20.59
CA VAL A 407 52.99 -9.16 20.79
C VAL A 407 53.33 -9.01 22.28
N VAL A 408 52.33 -9.02 23.16
CA VAL A 408 52.52 -8.99 24.62
C VAL A 408 53.39 -10.16 25.09
N LYS A 409 53.14 -11.36 24.58
CA LYS A 409 53.91 -12.57 24.94
C LYS A 409 55.38 -12.48 24.48
N GLU A 410 55.62 -12.01 23.26
CA GLU A 410 56.99 -11.88 22.76
C GLU A 410 57.78 -10.80 23.50
N ILE A 411 57.13 -9.70 23.91
CA ILE A 411 57.78 -8.70 24.77
C ILE A 411 58.24 -9.33 26.10
N HIS A 412 57.43 -10.18 26.73
CA HIS A 412 57.84 -10.90 27.94
C HIS A 412 59.02 -11.86 27.69
N ASN A 413 58.96 -12.66 26.62
CA ASN A 413 60.03 -13.59 26.25
C ASN A 413 61.36 -12.85 26.00
N LEU A 414 61.30 -11.70 25.32
CA LEU A 414 62.47 -10.88 25.04
C LEU A 414 63.12 -10.34 26.32
N ILE A 415 62.33 -9.85 27.28
CA ILE A 415 62.85 -9.39 28.58
C ILE A 415 63.54 -10.55 29.31
N GLN A 416 62.91 -11.72 29.36
CA GLN A 416 63.46 -12.89 30.02
C GLN A 416 64.74 -13.41 29.37
N SER A 417 64.85 -13.33 28.03
CA SER A 417 66.05 -13.71 27.29
C SER A 417 67.22 -12.75 27.53
N ALA A 418 66.94 -11.44 27.55
CA ALA A 418 67.97 -10.39 27.65
C ALA A 418 68.42 -10.09 29.09
N LEU A 419 67.49 -10.14 30.05
CA LEU A 419 67.72 -9.77 31.44
C LEU A 419 67.56 -10.95 32.41
N GLY A 420 67.28 -12.14 31.90
CA GLY A 420 67.07 -13.36 32.69
C GLY A 420 68.20 -13.62 33.69
N GLY A 421 67.85 -13.69 34.97
CA GLY A 421 68.80 -13.96 36.05
C GLY A 421 69.67 -12.76 36.45
N THR A 422 69.37 -11.57 35.94
CA THR A 422 69.96 -10.31 36.41
C THR A 422 69.03 -9.63 37.42
N PRO A 423 69.55 -8.82 38.37
CA PRO A 423 68.71 -8.04 39.30
C PRO A 423 67.88 -6.95 38.60
N LEU A 424 68.05 -6.76 37.29
CA LEU A 424 67.35 -5.78 36.46
C LEU A 424 66.10 -6.37 35.77
N GLU A 425 65.91 -7.70 35.82
CA GLU A 425 64.77 -8.38 35.18
C GLU A 425 63.42 -7.87 35.71
N GLN A 426 63.22 -7.96 37.03
CA GLN A 426 61.96 -7.62 37.68
C GLN A 426 61.61 -6.12 37.57
N PRO A 427 62.54 -5.17 37.82
CA PRO A 427 62.27 -3.76 37.58
C PRO A 427 61.97 -3.43 36.11
N ALA A 428 62.60 -4.10 35.15
CA ALA A 428 62.32 -3.88 33.73
C ALA A 428 60.93 -4.37 33.33
N GLN A 429 60.50 -5.53 33.85
CA GLN A 429 59.15 -6.04 33.66
C GLN A 429 58.09 -5.09 34.22
N GLU A 430 58.27 -4.57 35.44
CA GLU A 430 57.32 -3.63 36.05
C GLU A 430 57.17 -2.33 35.26
N VAL A 431 58.28 -1.78 34.75
CA VAL A 431 58.23 -0.55 33.94
C VAL A 431 57.56 -0.80 32.59
N ILE A 432 57.83 -1.93 31.94
CA ILE A 432 57.18 -2.30 30.67
C ILE A 432 55.68 -2.56 30.87
N GLN A 433 55.32 -3.23 31.98
CA GLN A 433 53.93 -3.44 32.36
C GLN A 433 53.18 -2.11 32.46
N CYS A 434 53.74 -1.15 33.21
CA CYS A 434 53.07 0.13 33.45
C CYS A 434 53.01 1.04 32.23
N LEU A 435 54.08 1.11 31.43
CA LEU A 435 54.18 2.07 30.32
C LEU A 435 53.52 1.56 29.03
N LEU A 436 53.54 0.26 28.79
CA LEU A 436 53.12 -0.32 27.51
C LEU A 436 51.98 -1.33 27.69
N LEU A 437 52.15 -2.36 28.52
CA LEU A 437 51.23 -3.50 28.55
C LEU A 437 49.83 -3.10 29.04
N ASN A 438 49.71 -2.26 30.07
CA ASN A 438 48.41 -1.75 30.54
C ASN A 438 47.65 -0.96 29.44
N LYS A 439 48.37 -0.32 28.51
CA LYS A 439 47.75 0.38 27.36
C LYS A 439 47.26 -0.61 26.31
N ILE A 440 48.04 -1.67 26.05
CA ILE A 440 47.63 -2.76 25.16
C ILE A 440 46.39 -3.46 25.72
N GLU A 441 46.37 -3.77 27.01
CA GLU A 441 45.20 -4.37 27.69
C GLU A 441 43.94 -3.51 27.51
N SER A 442 44.07 -2.18 27.61
CA SER A 442 42.93 -1.27 27.36
C SER A 442 42.42 -1.35 25.90
N ILE A 443 43.32 -1.57 24.94
CA ILE A 443 42.95 -1.77 23.53
C ILE A 443 42.29 -3.14 23.34
N GLU A 444 42.82 -4.20 23.96
CA GLU A 444 42.24 -5.55 23.95
C GLU A 444 40.80 -5.55 24.50
N GLN A 445 40.54 -4.82 25.59
CA GLN A 445 39.19 -4.62 26.13
C GLN A 445 38.27 -3.91 25.13
N GLY A 446 38.77 -2.87 24.44
CA GLY A 446 38.03 -2.17 23.40
C GLY A 446 37.69 -3.07 22.21
N LEU A 447 38.64 -3.88 21.74
CA LEU A 447 38.42 -4.85 20.65
C LEU A 447 37.43 -5.93 21.06
N THR A 448 37.49 -6.40 22.30
CA THR A 448 36.52 -7.36 22.85
C THR A 448 35.10 -6.75 22.87
N TRP A 449 34.98 -5.48 23.24
CA TRP A 449 33.69 -4.77 23.19
C TRP A 449 33.15 -4.65 21.76
N ILE A 450 34.00 -4.27 20.80
CA ILE A 450 33.65 -4.19 19.37
C ILE A 450 33.18 -5.55 18.85
N ALA A 451 33.88 -6.63 19.22
CA ALA A 451 33.53 -7.99 18.81
C ALA A 451 32.17 -8.44 19.40
N GLY A 452 31.81 -7.99 20.60
CA GLY A 452 30.54 -8.32 21.24
C GLY A 452 29.33 -7.49 20.81
N HIS A 453 29.55 -6.28 20.27
CA HIS A 453 28.49 -5.31 19.92
C HIS A 453 28.41 -5.00 18.42
N SER A 454 29.11 -5.76 17.58
CA SER A 454 29.01 -5.66 16.12
C SER A 454 27.77 -6.41 15.64
N ASN A 455 26.60 -5.82 15.87
CA ASN A 455 25.33 -6.24 15.30
C ASN A 455 24.43 -5.03 15.04
N VAL A 456 23.45 -5.22 14.17
CA VAL A 456 22.39 -4.25 13.85
C VAL A 456 21.04 -4.93 13.90
N HIS A 457 20.03 -4.13 14.25
CA HIS A 457 18.63 -4.51 14.17
C HIS A 457 17.94 -3.60 13.18
N LEU A 458 17.29 -4.19 12.17
CA LEU A 458 16.53 -3.43 11.19
C LEU A 458 15.10 -3.24 11.69
N SER A 459 14.57 -2.03 11.48
CA SER A 459 13.17 -1.77 11.80
C SER A 459 12.28 -2.51 10.82
N ARG A 460 11.34 -3.30 11.34
CA ARG A 460 10.30 -3.94 10.54
C ARG A 460 9.22 -2.94 10.18
N VAL A 461 8.58 -3.18 9.04
CA VAL A 461 7.46 -2.39 8.57
C VAL A 461 6.21 -2.91 9.26
N ASP A 462 5.89 -2.29 10.40
CA ASP A 462 4.63 -2.48 11.11
C ASP A 462 3.86 -1.17 10.95
N VAL A 463 2.98 -1.09 9.94
CA VAL A 463 2.32 0.18 9.61
C VAL A 463 0.90 0.15 10.18
N PRO A 464 0.65 0.75 11.35
CA PRO A 464 -0.71 0.84 11.91
C PRO A 464 -1.69 1.67 11.05
N GLN A 465 -1.21 2.36 10.02
CA GLN A 465 -2.04 3.06 9.02
C GLN A 465 -2.40 2.21 7.80
N PHE A 466 -1.64 1.14 7.51
CA PHE A 466 -2.04 0.09 6.57
C PHE A 466 -2.76 -1.05 7.28
N ASP A 467 -3.35 -0.76 8.42
CA ASP A 467 -4.21 -1.71 9.05
C ASP A 467 -5.39 -1.95 8.12
N SER A 468 -5.47 -3.19 7.63
CA SER A 468 -6.62 -3.80 6.98
C SER A 468 -7.96 -3.33 7.58
N ILE A 469 -7.96 -3.13 8.89
CA ILE A 469 -9.10 -2.73 9.73
C ILE A 469 -9.54 -1.28 9.47
N ILE A 470 -8.66 -0.37 9.03
CA ILE A 470 -9.00 1.05 8.78
C ILE A 470 -9.28 1.28 7.30
N MET A 471 -8.42 0.74 6.44
CA MET A 471 -8.48 1.02 5.01
C MET A 471 -9.61 0.28 4.33
N GLY A 472 -9.95 -0.92 4.82
CA GLY A 472 -11.07 -1.68 4.30
C GLY A 472 -12.41 -0.97 4.50
N PRO A 473 -12.78 -0.56 5.72
CA PRO A 473 -13.98 0.23 5.96
C PRO A 473 -14.00 1.58 5.24
N ALA A 474 -12.85 2.25 5.09
CA ALA A 474 -12.76 3.50 4.35
C ALA A 474 -13.02 3.31 2.84
N MET A 475 -12.45 2.24 2.26
CA MET A 475 -12.72 1.85 0.87
C MET A 475 -14.19 1.49 0.68
N GLN A 476 -14.76 0.70 1.59
CA GLN A 476 -16.17 0.33 1.57
C GLN A 476 -17.10 1.55 1.68
N ALA A 477 -16.79 2.50 2.55
CA ALA A 477 -17.54 3.74 2.70
C ALA A 477 -17.48 4.61 1.43
N SER A 478 -16.29 4.76 0.85
CA SER A 478 -16.10 5.52 -0.40
C SER A 478 -16.86 4.90 -1.58
N ILE A 479 -16.83 3.57 -1.69
CA ILE A 479 -17.64 2.81 -2.66
C ILE A 479 -19.12 3.12 -2.48
N HIS A 480 -19.62 3.04 -1.23
CA HIS A 480 -21.03 3.22 -0.94
C HIS A 480 -21.50 4.66 -1.24
N GLU A 481 -20.68 5.66 -0.95
CA GLU A 481 -20.97 7.06 -1.23
C GLU A 481 -21.08 7.35 -2.73
N HIS A 482 -20.23 6.73 -3.57
CA HIS A 482 -20.16 7.04 -5.00
C HIS A 482 -21.07 6.17 -5.88
N ILE A 483 -21.54 5.02 -5.38
CA ILE A 483 -22.39 4.06 -6.13
C ILE A 483 -23.88 4.18 -5.76
N ASN A 484 -24.26 5.10 -4.87
CA ASN A 484 -25.64 5.25 -4.44
C ASN A 484 -26.58 5.68 -5.59
N LEU A 485 -27.49 4.77 -5.99
CA LEU A 485 -28.52 5.01 -7.00
C LEU A 485 -29.74 5.77 -6.46
N ASN A 486 -29.86 5.91 -5.14
CA ASN A 486 -30.98 6.60 -4.47
C ASN A 486 -30.82 8.12 -4.45
N ASP A 487 -29.84 8.65 -5.18
CA ASP A 487 -29.67 10.10 -5.27
C ASP A 487 -30.90 10.67 -5.99
N SER A 488 -31.66 11.49 -5.27
CA SER A 488 -32.98 12.07 -5.59
C SER A 488 -33.18 12.63 -7.02
N SER A 489 -32.09 12.77 -7.78
CA SER A 489 -32.06 12.90 -9.23
C SER A 489 -32.77 11.80 -10.02
N PHE A 490 -32.94 10.58 -9.48
CA PHE A 490 -33.62 9.47 -10.15
C PHE A 490 -35.15 9.63 -10.22
N VAL A 491 -35.74 10.37 -9.28
CA VAL A 491 -37.21 10.46 -9.10
C VAL A 491 -37.78 11.83 -9.53
N LEU A 492 -36.95 12.87 -9.62
CA LEU A 492 -37.39 14.26 -9.75
C LEU A 492 -37.10 14.95 -11.09
N ALA A 493 -36.58 14.25 -12.10
CA ALA A 493 -36.35 14.83 -13.43
C ALA A 493 -37.32 14.29 -14.49
#